data_AF-A0A1I1SUJ8-F1
#
_entry.id   AF-A0A1I1SUJ8-F1
#
_cell.length_a   1.000
_cell.length_b   1.000
_cell.length_c   1.000
_cell.angle_alpha   90.00
_cell.angle_beta   90.00
_cell.angle_gamma   90.00
#
_symmetry.space_group_name_H-M   'P 1'
#
loop_
_entity.id
_entity.type
_entity.pdbx_description
1 polymer ?
#
loop_
_entity_poly.entity_id
_entity_poly.type
_entity_poly.pdbx_seq_one_letter_code
_entity_poly.pdbx_strand_id
1 'polypeptide(L)'
;MIYRYTSAALALLLLQGCASDPAPTEQMRLTEQEVEQARTVAAGDAVAELSLAEEKLAKAQGAMAAGAYRTARVQAEQAELDARLAEARVLTLRSQAELTELNRRIGRLRDQLGAMP
;
A
#
# COMPACT_ATOMS: atom_id res chain seq x y z
N MET A 1 -11.19 -5.47 57.44
CA MET A 1 -10.71 -6.48 56.46
C MET A 1 -11.24 -6.24 55.04
N ILE A 2 -12.47 -5.75 54.89
CA ILE A 2 -13.13 -5.41 53.61
C ILE A 2 -12.38 -4.36 52.76
N TYR A 3 -11.84 -3.31 53.38
CA TYR A 3 -11.11 -2.23 52.69
C TYR A 3 -9.80 -2.68 51.99
N ARG A 4 -9.19 -3.80 52.40
CA ARG A 4 -7.97 -4.33 51.74
C ARG A 4 -8.29 -5.01 50.40
N TYR A 5 -9.48 -5.62 50.29
CA TYR A 5 -9.92 -6.30 49.08
C TYR A 5 -10.41 -5.31 48.01
N THR A 6 -11.02 -4.20 48.43
CA THR A 6 -11.46 -3.13 47.50
C THR A 6 -10.29 -2.45 46.79
N SER A 7 -9.15 -2.26 47.48
CA SER A 7 -7.94 -1.68 46.87
C SER A 7 -7.29 -2.62 45.85
N ALA A 8 -7.31 -3.93 46.10
CA ALA A 8 -6.76 -4.93 45.18
C ALA A 8 -7.64 -5.09 43.92
N ALA A 9 -8.96 -5.02 44.06
CA ALA A 9 -9.89 -5.10 42.93
C ALA A 9 -9.78 -3.88 41.99
N LEU A 10 -9.56 -2.68 42.54
CA LEU A 10 -9.41 -1.46 41.75
C LEU A 10 -8.08 -1.44 40.94
N ALA A 11 -7.02 -2.05 41.48
CA ALA A 11 -5.75 -2.19 40.77
C ALA A 11 -5.83 -3.12 39.53
N LEU A 12 -6.67 -4.16 39.58
CA LEU A 12 -6.90 -5.10 38.46
C LEU A 12 -7.70 -4.46 37.30
N LEU A 13 -8.56 -3.47 37.58
CA LEU A 13 -9.32 -2.74 36.56
C LEU A 13 -8.46 -1.74 35.75
N LEU A 14 -7.38 -1.23 36.34
CA LEU A 14 -6.49 -0.26 35.69
C LEU A 14 -5.53 -0.90 34.66
N LEU A 15 -5.39 -2.23 34.67
CA LEU A 15 -4.53 -2.97 33.73
C LEU A 15 -5.19 -3.25 32.36
N GLN A 16 -6.49 -3.01 32.20
CA GLN A 16 -7.23 -3.27 30.95
C GLN A 16 -7.12 -2.12 29.92
N GLY A 17 -6.49 -0.99 30.28
CA GLY A 17 -6.44 0.21 29.44
C GLY A 17 -5.36 0.23 28.33
N CYS A 18 -4.36 -0.65 28.37
CA CYS A 18 -3.23 -0.62 27.43
C CYS A 18 -3.35 -1.62 26.25
N ALA A 19 -4.49 -2.28 26.06
CA ALA A 19 -4.66 -3.33 25.04
C ALA A 19 -5.66 -2.99 23.92
N SER A 20 -6.29 -1.81 23.95
CA SER A 20 -7.24 -1.40 22.91
C SER A 20 -6.49 -0.71 21.77
N ASP A 21 -6.30 -1.40 20.65
CA ASP A 21 -5.82 -0.79 19.41
C ASP A 21 -6.99 0.02 18.81
N PRO A 22 -6.90 1.35 18.67
CA PRO A 22 -7.98 2.15 18.09
C PRO A 22 -8.19 1.81 16.62
N ALA A 23 -9.39 2.07 16.11
CA ALA A 23 -9.71 1.85 14.71
C ALA A 23 -8.77 2.65 13.77
N PRO A 24 -8.04 2.01 12.85
CA PRO A 24 -7.04 2.66 12.00
C PRO A 24 -7.67 3.36 10.78
N THR A 25 -8.65 4.25 10.99
CA THR A 25 -9.44 4.86 9.90
C THR A 25 -8.59 5.69 8.93
N GLU A 26 -7.64 6.48 9.43
CA GLU A 26 -6.74 7.26 8.56
C GLU A 26 -5.83 6.34 7.74
N GLN A 27 -5.31 5.27 8.34
CA GLN A 27 -4.46 4.32 7.63
C GLN A 27 -5.25 3.62 6.51
N MET A 28 -6.51 3.24 6.76
CA MET A 28 -7.40 2.69 5.74
C MET A 28 -7.58 3.66 4.58
N ARG A 29 -7.89 4.93 4.88
CA ARG A 29 -8.08 5.98 3.87
C ARG A 29 -6.83 6.21 3.02
N LEU A 30 -5.65 6.25 3.65
CA LEU A 30 -4.36 6.38 2.93
C LEU A 30 -4.12 5.18 2.02
N THR A 31 -4.35 3.97 2.53
CA THR A 31 -4.16 2.73 1.77
C THR A 31 -5.10 2.68 0.56
N GLU A 32 -6.37 3.04 0.72
CA GLU A 32 -7.34 3.10 -0.38
C GLU A 32 -6.91 4.10 -1.47
N GLN A 33 -6.41 5.26 -1.07
CA GLN A 33 -5.89 6.26 -2.00
C GLN A 33 -4.68 5.73 -2.79
N GLU A 34 -3.74 5.06 -2.13
CA GLU A 34 -2.52 4.54 -2.76
C GLU A 34 -2.83 3.36 -3.70
N VAL A 35 -3.78 2.49 -3.35
CA VAL A 35 -4.25 1.41 -4.24
C VAL A 35 -4.93 1.98 -5.49
N GLU A 36 -5.76 3.02 -5.36
CA GLU A 36 -6.40 3.66 -6.51
C GLU A 36 -5.40 4.45 -7.39
N GLN A 37 -4.39 5.06 -6.78
CA GLN A 37 -3.27 5.66 -7.51
C GLN A 37 -2.51 4.61 -8.32
N ALA A 38 -2.15 3.48 -7.69
CA ALA A 38 -1.48 2.38 -8.36
C ALA A 38 -2.31 1.77 -9.49
N ARG A 39 -3.64 1.62 -9.31
CA ARG A 39 -4.58 1.21 -10.36
C ARG A 39 -4.58 2.17 -11.54
N THR A 40 -4.65 3.47 -11.26
CA THR A 40 -4.64 4.52 -12.28
C THR A 40 -3.35 4.50 -13.07
N VAL A 41 -2.21 4.35 -12.40
CA VAL A 41 -0.91 4.26 -13.04
C VAL A 41 -0.79 2.97 -13.85
N ALA A 42 -1.23 1.82 -13.32
CA ALA A 42 -1.24 0.56 -14.07
C ALA A 42 -2.05 0.67 -15.36
N ALA A 43 -3.11 1.50 -15.41
CA ALA A 43 -3.92 1.74 -16.61
C ALA A 43 -4.41 0.44 -17.28
N GLY A 44 -4.72 -0.59 -16.48
CA GLY A 44 -5.16 -1.90 -16.94
C GLY A 44 -4.05 -2.94 -17.16
N ASP A 45 -2.78 -2.56 -17.02
CA ASP A 45 -1.66 -3.49 -17.03
C ASP A 45 -1.76 -4.45 -15.83
N ALA A 46 -1.57 -5.74 -16.07
CA ALA A 46 -1.53 -6.74 -15.00
C ALA A 46 -0.20 -6.65 -14.24
N VAL A 47 -0.26 -6.28 -12.95
CA VAL A 47 0.91 -6.10 -12.08
C VAL A 47 0.68 -6.93 -10.82
N ALA A 48 1.58 -7.88 -10.54
CA ALA A 48 1.40 -8.84 -9.44
C ALA A 48 1.29 -8.13 -8.09
N GLU A 49 2.09 -7.08 -7.88
CA GLU A 49 2.10 -6.27 -6.67
C GLU A 49 0.78 -5.50 -6.47
N LEU A 50 0.11 -5.06 -7.55
CA LEU A 50 -1.20 -4.43 -7.45
C LEU A 50 -2.25 -5.43 -6.98
N SER A 51 -2.26 -6.66 -7.52
CA SER A 51 -3.17 -7.71 -7.06
C SER A 51 -2.95 -8.06 -5.59
N LEU A 52 -1.68 -8.12 -5.14
CA LEU A 52 -1.36 -8.33 -3.72
C LEU A 52 -1.88 -7.18 -2.84
N ALA A 53 -1.74 -5.93 -3.30
CA ALA A 53 -2.25 -4.76 -2.61
C ALA A 53 -3.78 -4.81 -2.46
N GLU A 54 -4.50 -5.13 -3.53
CA GLU A 54 -5.96 -5.27 -3.54
C GLU A 54 -6.44 -6.37 -2.59
N GLU A 55 -5.78 -7.53 -2.62
CA GLU A 55 -6.11 -8.65 -1.72
C GLU A 55 -5.90 -8.29 -0.25
N LYS A 56 -4.80 -7.59 0.07
CA LYS A 56 -4.51 -7.16 1.45
C LYS A 56 -5.43 -6.05 1.90
N LEU A 57 -5.80 -5.12 1.02
CA LEU A 57 -6.81 -4.10 1.33
C LEU A 57 -8.17 -4.75 1.64
N ALA A 58 -8.59 -5.76 0.87
CA ALA A 58 -9.81 -6.51 1.16
C ALA A 58 -9.75 -7.22 2.52
N LYS A 59 -8.60 -7.83 2.87
CA LYS A 59 -8.37 -8.42 4.20
C LYS A 59 -8.41 -7.36 5.30
N ALA A 60 -7.85 -6.18 5.06
CA ALA A 60 -7.88 -5.05 6.00
C ALA A 60 -9.31 -4.57 6.27
N GLN A 61 -10.12 -4.41 5.22
CA GLN A 61 -11.54 -4.05 5.32
C GLN A 61 -12.35 -5.11 6.08
N GLY A 62 -12.11 -6.40 5.82
CA GLY A 62 -12.71 -7.49 6.59
C GLY A 62 -12.34 -7.43 8.08
N ALA A 63 -11.07 -7.17 8.40
CA ALA A 63 -10.60 -7.01 9.78
C ALA A 63 -11.18 -5.75 10.45
N MET A 64 -11.36 -4.65 9.72
CA MET A 64 -12.04 -3.44 10.20
C MET A 64 -13.48 -3.75 10.60
N ALA A 65 -14.23 -4.45 9.73
CA ALA A 65 -15.61 -4.83 9.98
C ALA A 65 -15.75 -5.78 11.17
N ALA A 66 -14.74 -6.63 11.41
CA ALA A 66 -14.69 -7.55 12.54
C ALA A 66 -14.20 -6.90 13.86
N GLY A 67 -13.84 -5.61 13.86
CA GLY A 67 -13.24 -4.94 15.02
C GLY A 67 -11.81 -5.39 15.35
N ALA A 68 -11.17 -6.13 14.44
CA ALA A 68 -9.80 -6.62 14.58
C ALA A 68 -8.80 -5.55 14.13
N TYR A 69 -8.80 -4.40 14.81
CA TYR A 69 -8.11 -3.17 14.40
C TYR A 69 -6.60 -3.31 14.22
N ARG A 70 -5.94 -4.13 15.04
CA ARG A 70 -4.51 -4.45 14.86
C ARG A 70 -4.25 -5.13 13.52
N THR A 71 -5.05 -6.14 13.21
CA THR A 71 -4.96 -6.89 11.95
C THR A 71 -5.29 -5.99 10.77
N ALA A 72 -6.32 -5.15 10.91
CA ALA A 72 -6.69 -4.17 9.89
C ALA A 72 -5.52 -3.23 9.56
N ARG A 73 -4.88 -2.64 10.58
CA ARG A 73 -3.72 -1.75 10.40
C ARG A 73 -2.58 -2.44 9.66
N VAL A 74 -2.19 -3.65 10.11
CA VAL A 74 -1.07 -4.38 9.50
C VAL A 74 -1.36 -4.75 8.04
N GLN A 75 -2.58 -5.19 7.74
CA GLN A 75 -2.96 -5.52 6.37
C GLN A 75 -3.01 -4.26 5.49
N ALA A 76 -3.50 -3.14 6.02
CA ALA A 76 -3.55 -1.86 5.33
C ALA A 76 -2.14 -1.33 5.01
N GLU A 77 -1.23 -1.29 5.99
CA GLU A 77 0.18 -0.88 5.78
C GLU A 77 0.89 -1.75 4.73
N GLN A 78 0.64 -3.07 4.74
CA GLN A 78 1.21 -3.96 3.73
C GLN A 78 0.60 -3.73 2.34
N ALA A 79 -0.70 -3.48 2.25
CA ALA A 79 -1.36 -3.14 1.00
C ALA A 79 -0.83 -1.82 0.42
N GLU A 80 -0.61 -0.81 1.28
CA GLU A 80 -0.05 0.48 0.88
C GLU A 80 1.34 0.31 0.26
N LEU A 81 2.20 -0.48 0.90
CA LEU A 81 3.56 -0.73 0.41
C LEU A 81 3.56 -1.49 -0.93
N ASP A 82 2.68 -2.49 -1.08
CA ASP A 82 2.55 -3.23 -2.33
C ASP A 82 2.00 -2.33 -3.45
N ALA A 83 1.07 -1.43 -3.15
CA ALA A 83 0.53 -0.47 -4.12
C ALA A 83 1.63 0.50 -4.60
N ARG A 84 2.41 1.07 -3.68
CA ARG A 84 3.57 1.92 -4.01
C ARG A 84 4.61 1.16 -4.86
N LEU A 85 4.83 -0.12 -4.55
CA LEU A 85 5.74 -0.97 -5.33
C LEU A 85 5.20 -1.21 -6.74
N ALA A 86 3.90 -1.48 -6.88
CA ALA A 86 3.23 -1.66 -8.17
C ALA A 86 3.32 -0.40 -9.04
N GLU A 87 3.03 0.77 -8.46
CA GLU A 87 3.16 2.06 -9.15
C GLU A 87 4.60 2.27 -9.66
N ALA A 88 5.58 2.13 -8.77
CA ALA A 88 6.99 2.30 -9.12
C ALA A 88 7.42 1.32 -10.23
N ARG A 89 6.94 0.07 -10.19
CA ARG A 89 7.23 -0.95 -11.19
C ARG A 89 6.70 -0.55 -12.56
N VAL A 90 5.44 -0.13 -12.65
CA VAL A 90 4.81 0.31 -13.90
C VAL A 90 5.54 1.52 -14.49
N LEU A 91 5.78 2.55 -13.67
CA LEU A 91 6.48 3.76 -14.11
C LEU A 91 7.88 3.44 -14.63
N THR A 92 8.59 2.54 -13.95
CA THR A 92 9.92 2.08 -14.37
C THR A 92 9.88 1.38 -15.72
N LEU A 93 8.92 0.47 -15.93
CA LEU A 93 8.77 -0.24 -17.21
C LEU A 93 8.42 0.72 -18.35
N ARG A 94 7.53 1.68 -18.12
CA ARG A 94 7.16 2.70 -19.11
C ARG A 94 8.34 3.60 -19.47
N SER A 95 9.06 4.08 -18.47
CA SER A 95 10.27 4.89 -18.69
C SER A 95 11.32 4.14 -19.53
N GLN A 96 11.54 2.85 -19.27
CA GLN A 96 12.46 2.04 -20.09
C GLN A 96 11.98 1.89 -21.54
N ALA A 97 10.67 1.71 -21.76
CA ALA A 97 10.09 1.63 -23.10
C ALA A 97 10.26 2.96 -23.86
N GLU A 98 9.99 4.09 -23.20
CA GLU A 98 10.17 5.44 -23.76
C GLU A 98 11.63 5.72 -24.12
N LEU A 99 12.58 5.37 -23.24
CA LEU A 99 14.02 5.50 -23.51
C LEU A 99 14.46 4.64 -24.69
N THR A 100 13.92 3.42 -24.80
CA THR A 100 14.21 2.52 -25.92
C THR A 100 13.74 3.11 -27.24
N GLU A 101 12.53 3.69 -27.27
CA GLU A 101 11.99 4.33 -28.46
C GLU A 101 12.75 5.61 -28.83
N LEU A 102 13.13 6.43 -27.84
CA LEU A 102 13.93 7.63 -28.06
C LEU A 102 15.30 7.28 -28.66
N ASN A 103 15.98 6.27 -28.12
CA ASN A 103 17.26 5.79 -28.65
C ASN A 103 17.14 5.27 -30.08
N ARG A 104 16.05 4.56 -30.41
CA ARG A 104 15.78 4.14 -31.80
C ARG A 104 15.60 5.34 -32.73
N ARG A 105 14.88 6.38 -32.31
CA ARG A 105 14.70 7.61 -33.10
C ARG A 105 16.04 8.30 -33.35
N ILE A 106 16.87 8.44 -32.31
CA ILE A 106 18.21 9.03 -32.43
C ILE A 106 19.09 8.22 -33.39
N GLY A 107 19.06 6.88 -33.31
CA GLY A 107 19.79 6.01 -34.23
C GLY A 107 19.40 6.26 -35.69
N ARG A 108 18.10 6.23 -35.99
CA ARG A 108 17.60 6.51 -37.36
C ARG A 108 18.01 7.88 -37.88
N LEU A 109 17.98 8.91 -37.04
CA LEU A 109 18.42 10.26 -37.43
C LEU A 109 19.92 10.29 -37.75
N ARG A 110 20.75 9.60 -36.96
CA ARG A 110 22.20 9.50 -37.23
C ARG A 110 22.48 8.79 -38.55
N ASP A 111 21.77 7.71 -38.84
CA ASP A 111 21.91 6.97 -40.10
C ASP A 111 21.53 7.85 -41.31
N GLN A 112 20.44 8.63 -41.20
CA GLN A 112 20.02 9.55 -42.24
C GLN A 112 21.05 10.66 -42.51
N LEU A 113 21.65 11.23 -41.46
CA LEU A 113 22.67 12.27 -41.59
C LEU A 113 23.99 11.72 -42.15
N GLY A 114 24.37 10.49 -41.80
CA GLY A 114 25.56 9.83 -42.34
C GLY A 114 25.43 9.38 -43.80
N ALA A 115 24.20 9.19 -44.29
CA ALA A 115 23.91 8.82 -45.67
C ALA A 115 23.71 10.01 -46.62
N MET A 116 23.75 11.26 -46.12
CA MET A 116 23.72 12.45 -46.96
C MET A 116 25.08 12.65 -47.67
N PRO A 117 25.10 12.88 -49.01
CA PRO A 117 26.32 13.06 -49.78
C PRO A 117 27.02 14.41 -49.54
#